data_AF-A0AAP0N5R8-F1
#
_entry.id   AF-A0AAP0N5R8-F1
#
_cell.length_a   1.000
_cell.length_b   1.000
_cell.length_c   1.000
_cell.angle_alpha   90.00
_cell.angle_beta   90.00
_cell.angle_gamma   90.00
#
_symmetry.space_group_name_H-M   'P 1'
#
loop_
_entity.id
_entity.type
_entity.pdbx_description
1 polymer ?
#
loop_
_entity_poly.entity_id
_entity_poly.type
_entity_poly.pdbx_seq_one_letter_code
_entity_poly.pdbx_strand_id
1 'polypeptide(L)'
;MGRFKVVSFKSVVGLPYYEVDFGWGKPVWFSLGPLSFPDLAILTNSSDGEGIEALAVMSKEDMDKFEPETSIMAYASPNPSIFFSL
;
A
#
# COMPACT_ATOMS: atom_id res chain seq x y z
N MET A 1 12.34 -24.46 19.20
CA MET A 1 12.97 -23.58 18.21
C MET A 1 11.95 -22.51 17.84
N GLY A 2 12.18 -21.22 18.13
CA GLY A 2 11.21 -20.17 17.79
C GLY A 2 11.13 -19.96 16.27
N ARG A 3 9.93 -19.82 15.70
CA ARG A 3 9.75 -19.37 14.31
C ARG A 3 9.93 -17.85 14.30
N PHE A 4 10.95 -17.37 13.61
CA PHE A 4 11.06 -15.96 13.26
C PHE A 4 10.30 -15.72 11.97
N LYS A 5 9.53 -14.63 11.93
CA LYS A 5 8.84 -14.18 10.74
C LYS A 5 9.61 -13.02 10.12
N VAL A 6 9.79 -13.05 8.81
CA VAL A 6 10.48 -11.98 8.07
C VAL A 6 9.44 -11.27 7.21
N VAL A 7 9.35 -9.95 7.36
CA VAL A 7 8.56 -9.08 6.48
C VAL A 7 9.54 -8.26 5.65
N SER A 8 9.39 -8.31 4.32
CA SER A 8 10.26 -7.59 3.40
C SER A 8 9.73 -6.18 3.14
N PHE A 9 10.61 -5.19 3.18
CA PHE A 9 10.29 -3.82 2.82
C PHE A 9 10.88 -3.46 1.45
N LYS A 10 10.12 -2.69 0.66
CA LYS A 10 10.57 -2.07 -0.59
C LYS A 10 10.05 -0.64 -0.62
N SER A 11 10.81 0.26 -1.22
CA SER A 11 10.37 1.63 -1.48
C SER A 11 10.37 1.86 -2.98
N VAL A 12 9.28 2.43 -3.47
CA VAL A 12 9.09 2.91 -4.85
C VAL A 12 8.76 4.41 -4.87
N VAL A 13 8.97 5.09 -3.74
CA VAL A 13 8.84 6.55 -3.58
C VAL A 13 9.69 7.27 -4.63
N GLY A 14 9.11 8.31 -5.23
CA GLY A 14 9.77 9.13 -6.26
C GLY A 14 9.70 8.56 -7.68
N LEU A 15 9.14 7.36 -7.87
CA LEU A 15 8.84 6.87 -9.23
C LEU A 15 7.60 7.59 -9.78
N PRO A 16 7.59 7.96 -11.08
CA PRO A 16 6.62 8.89 -11.65
C PRO A 16 5.30 8.21 -12.03
N TYR A 17 4.80 7.27 -11.22
CA TYR A 17 3.61 6.46 -11.59
C TYR A 17 2.37 7.31 -11.85
N TYR A 18 2.12 8.31 -11.00
CA TYR A 18 1.00 9.23 -11.14
C TYR A 18 1.17 10.25 -12.29
N GLU A 19 2.34 10.29 -12.93
CA GLU A 19 2.60 11.17 -14.08
C GLU A 19 2.49 10.45 -15.43
N VAL A 20 2.37 9.13 -15.43
CA VAL A 20 2.27 8.33 -16.66
C VAL A 20 0.93 8.61 -17.35
N ASP A 21 0.96 9.05 -18.60
CA ASP A 21 -0.25 9.25 -19.41
C ASP A 21 -0.09 8.56 -20.78
N PHE A 22 -0.97 7.61 -21.06
CA PHE A 22 -1.00 6.87 -22.33
C PHE A 22 -2.00 7.44 -23.34
N GLY A 23 -2.60 8.60 -23.05
CA GLY A 23 -3.62 9.27 -23.87
C GLY A 23 -5.04 9.19 -23.31
N TRP A 24 -5.23 8.57 -22.13
CA TRP A 24 -6.53 8.42 -21.46
C TRP A 24 -6.57 9.12 -20.08
N GLY A 25 -5.54 9.90 -19.76
CA GLY A 25 -5.37 10.54 -18.47
C GLY A 25 -4.42 9.79 -17.54
N LYS A 26 -4.03 10.48 -16.47
CA LYS A 26 -3.11 9.99 -15.44
C LYS A 26 -3.80 9.01 -14.47
N PRO A 27 -3.06 8.09 -13.83
CA PRO A 27 -3.60 7.21 -12.81
C PRO A 27 -4.19 7.98 -11.64
N VAL A 28 -5.35 7.53 -11.17
CA VAL A 28 -5.95 8.03 -9.92
C VAL A 28 -5.34 7.33 -8.70
N TRP A 29 -4.94 6.06 -8.86
CA TRP A 29 -4.36 5.25 -7.79
C TRP A 29 -3.35 4.22 -8.31
N PHE A 30 -2.30 3.98 -7.53
CA PHE A 30 -1.35 2.88 -7.68
C PHE A 30 -1.65 1.77 -6.67
N SER A 31 -1.66 0.51 -7.11
CA SER A 31 -1.82 -0.64 -6.21
C SER A 31 -1.01 -1.84 -6.67
N LEU A 32 -0.93 -2.85 -5.80
CA LEU A 32 -0.28 -4.11 -6.10
C LEU A 32 -1.29 -5.05 -6.75
N GLY A 33 -0.86 -5.74 -7.81
CA GLY A 33 -1.62 -6.85 -8.36
C GLY A 33 -1.70 -8.01 -7.37
N PRO A 34 -2.40 -9.11 -7.71
CA PRO A 34 -2.43 -10.31 -6.89
C PRO A 34 -1.00 -10.79 -6.56
N LEU A 35 -0.66 -10.83 -5.27
CA LEU A 35 0.65 -11.28 -4.80
C LEU A 35 0.57 -12.72 -4.30
N SER A 36 1.41 -13.59 -4.85
CA SER A 36 1.52 -14.99 -4.44
C SER A 36 2.41 -15.18 -3.20
N PHE A 37 3.06 -14.13 -2.72
CA PHE A 37 4.00 -14.14 -1.61
C PHE A 37 3.55 -13.13 -0.53
N PRO A 38 2.98 -13.60 0.60
CA PRO A 38 2.70 -12.72 1.73
C PRO A 38 4.03 -12.24 2.36
N ASP A 39 3.91 -11.29 3.28
CA ASP A 39 5.00 -10.73 4.09
C ASP A 39 5.86 -9.71 3.33
N LEU A 40 5.17 -8.79 2.67
CA LEU A 40 5.73 -7.66 1.93
C LEU A 40 5.06 -6.34 2.34
N ALA A 41 5.86 -5.30 2.51
CA ALA A 41 5.40 -3.92 2.60
C ALA A 41 6.08 -3.07 1.53
N ILE A 42 5.28 -2.32 0.76
CA ILE A 42 5.76 -1.38 -0.26
C ILE A 42 5.39 0.04 0.16
N LEU A 43 6.40 0.91 0.21
CA LEU A 43 6.21 2.35 0.42
C LEU A 43 6.14 3.06 -0.94
N THR A 44 5.09 3.86 -1.15
CA THR A 44 4.85 4.63 -2.38
C THR A 44 4.42 6.05 -2.05
N ASN A 45 4.56 6.98 -3.02
CA ASN A 45 3.90 8.28 -2.91
C ASN A 45 2.37 8.10 -2.85
N SER A 46 1.67 8.98 -2.13
CA SER A 46 0.22 9.14 -2.25
C SER A 46 -0.15 9.72 -3.63
N SER A 47 -1.41 9.59 -4.02
CA SER A 47 -1.90 10.09 -5.32
C SER A 47 -1.89 11.61 -5.46
N ASP A 48 -1.97 12.34 -4.34
CA ASP A 48 -1.81 13.80 -4.30
C ASP A 48 -0.34 14.25 -4.23
N GLY A 49 0.60 13.32 -4.05
CA GLY A 49 2.03 13.60 -3.92
C GLY A 49 2.45 14.24 -2.59
N GLU A 50 1.53 14.45 -1.65
CA GLU A 50 1.78 15.15 -0.38
C GLU A 50 2.23 14.20 0.74
N GLY A 51 2.20 12.89 0.51
CA GLY A 51 2.50 11.88 1.53
C GLY A 51 3.02 10.55 0.99
N ILE A 52 3.12 9.58 1.90
CA ILE A 52 3.55 8.20 1.63
C ILE A 52 2.43 7.25 2.04
N GLU A 53 2.12 6.29 1.16
CA GLU A 53 1.24 5.16 1.46
C GLU A 53 2.08 3.90 1.68
N ALA A 54 1.64 3.05 2.62
CA ALA A 54 2.23 1.74 2.87
C ALA A 54 1.26 0.64 2.44
N LEU A 55 1.59 -0.06 1.36
CA LEU A 55 0.85 -1.23 0.89
C LEU A 55 1.43 -2.47 1.57
N ALA A 56 0.78 -2.93 2.63
CA ALA A 56 1.19 -4.10 3.40
C ALA A 56 0.35 -5.33 3.01
N VAL A 57 1.03 -6.44 2.70
CA VAL A 57 0.41 -7.72 2.36
C VAL A 57 1.04 -8.80 3.24
N MET A 58 0.21 -9.44 4.07
CA MET A 58 0.59 -10.52 4.97
C MET A 58 -0.46 -11.64 4.92
N SER A 59 -0.20 -12.75 5.62
CA SER A 59 -1.23 -13.77 5.81
C SER A 59 -2.44 -13.17 6.55
N LYS A 60 -3.63 -13.74 6.33
CA LYS A 60 -4.84 -13.29 7.04
C LYS A 60 -4.66 -13.32 8.57
N GLU A 61 -4.04 -14.37 9.11
CA GLU A 61 -3.80 -14.51 10.55
C GLU A 61 -2.95 -13.35 11.10
N ASP A 62 -2.00 -12.86 10.31
CA ASP A 62 -1.13 -11.76 10.72
C ASP A 62 -1.78 -10.40 10.52
N MET A 63 -2.56 -10.22 9.45
CA MET A 63 -3.37 -9.01 9.26
C MET A 63 -4.40 -8.85 10.39
N ASP A 64 -5.05 -9.93 10.81
CA ASP A 64 -6.04 -9.92 11.91
C ASP A 64 -5.40 -9.44 13.24
N LYS A 65 -4.08 -9.58 13.40
CA LYS A 65 -3.32 -9.06 14.55
C LYS A 65 -2.77 -7.65 14.29
N PHE A 66 -2.34 -7.37 13.06
CA PHE A 66 -1.72 -6.12 12.65
C PHE A 66 -2.70 -4.95 12.55
N GLU A 67 -3.86 -5.16 11.95
CA GLU A 67 -4.88 -4.12 11.74
C GLU A 67 -5.36 -3.44 13.04
N PRO A 68 -5.63 -4.17 14.15
CA PRO A 68 -6.08 -3.54 15.39
C PRO A 68 -4.94 -2.96 16.25
N GLU A 69 -3.67 -3.07 15.85
CA GLU A 69 -2.57 -2.51 16.64
C GLU A 69 -2.69 -0.99 16.76
N THR A 70 -2.59 -0.47 17.99
CA THR A 70 -2.85 0.96 18.27
C THR A 70 -1.89 1.88 17.52
N SER A 71 -0.63 1.48 17.39
CA SER A 71 0.37 2.22 16.62
C SER A 71 0.10 2.22 15.12
N ILE A 72 -0.59 1.20 14.59
CA ILE A 72 -0.98 1.12 13.17
C ILE A 72 -2.24 1.95 12.94
N MET A 73 -3.27 1.76 13.78
CA MET A 73 -4.52 2.52 13.69
C MET A 73 -4.32 4.03 13.83
N ALA A 74 -3.28 4.48 14.54
CA ALA A 74 -2.95 5.89 14.67
C ALA A 74 -2.57 6.56 13.32
N TYR A 75 -2.14 5.78 12.33
CA TYR A 75 -1.71 6.28 11.01
C TYR A 75 -2.48 5.66 9.84
N ALA A 76 -3.26 4.59 10.07
CA ALA A 76 -4.09 4.00 9.05
C ALA A 76 -5.31 4.90 8.74
N SER A 77 -5.60 5.08 7.47
CA SER A 77 -6.83 5.70 6.99
C SER A 77 -7.77 4.63 6.40
N PRO A 78 -9.09 4.81 6.48
CA PRO A 78 -10.02 3.98 5.72
C PRO A 78 -9.71 4.08 4.23
N ASN A 79 -9.79 2.95 3.52
CA ASN A 79 -9.59 2.93 2.08
C ASN A 79 -10.51 3.96 1.40
N PRO A 80 -9.97 5.00 0.72
CA PRO A 80 -10.79 6.04 0.14
C PRO A 80 -11.69 5.44 -0.95
N SER A 81 -12.96 5.87 -0.95
CA SER A 81 -13.85 5.54 -2.07
C SER A 81 -13.37 6.30 -3.30
N ILE A 82 -13.03 5.58 -4.37
CA ILE A 82 -12.68 6.22 -5.65
C ILE A 82 -13.98 6.71 -6.30
N PHE A 83 -14.23 8.02 -6.21
CA PHE A 83 -15.33 8.66 -6.93
C PHE A 83 -14.83 9.08 -8.33
N PHE A 84 -15.31 8.40 -9.36
CA PHE A 84 -15.14 8.88 -10.73
C PHE A 84 -16.07 10.07 -10.92
N SER A 85 -15.51 11.26 -11.17
CA SER A 85 -16.28 12.35 -11.77
C SER A 85 -16.44 12.02 -13.26
N LEU A 86 -17.65 11.61 -13.65
CA LEU A 86 -18.06 11.52 -15.05
C LEU A 86 -18.31 12.92 -15.62
#